data_AF-A0A170XML4-F1
#
_entry.id   AF-A0A170XML4-F1
#
_cell.length_a   1.000
_cell.length_b   1.000
_cell.length_c   1.000
_cell.angle_alpha   90.00
_cell.angle_beta   90.00
_cell.angle_gamma   90.00
#
_symmetry.space_group_name_H-M   'P 1'
#
loop_
_entity.id
_entity.type
_entity.pdbx_description
1 polymer ?
#
loop_
_entity_poly.entity_id
_entity_poly.type
_entity_poly.pdbx_seq_one_letter_code
_entity_poly.pdbx_strand_id
1 'polypeptide(L)'
;MTCFLAGEYMVEMWVKTEPLQSVLIKAIFIRPYLSAMHPLTTGDFTLIDFPPTLEETVRRETLIIRNGSSRKSSFTVLAEVGTTEIMTLEKARETDINFRYFSIDPLEGKMGPFEGRIFTTSFHP
;
A
#
# COMPACT_ATOMS: atom_id res chain seq x y z
N MET A 1 14.65 -5.33 24.73
CA MET A 1 14.88 -4.57 23.48
C MET A 1 13.78 -3.53 23.38
N THR A 2 14.07 -2.27 23.68
CA THR A 2 13.09 -1.17 23.63
C THR A 2 12.78 -0.84 22.18
N CYS A 3 11.53 -0.99 21.77
CA CYS A 3 11.09 -0.62 20.42
C CYS A 3 10.91 0.90 20.38
N PHE A 4 11.60 1.60 19.49
CA PHE A 4 11.39 3.04 19.30
C PHE A 4 9.97 3.30 18.80
N LEU A 5 9.28 4.29 19.37
CA LEU A 5 7.97 4.71 18.88
C LEU A 5 8.14 5.44 17.54
N ALA A 6 7.09 5.46 16.71
CA ALA A 6 7.12 6.26 15.49
C ALA A 6 7.19 7.74 15.85
N GLY A 7 8.06 8.49 15.19
CA GLY A 7 8.26 9.91 15.45
C GLY A 7 9.64 10.41 15.04
N GLU A 8 9.80 11.72 15.15
CA GLU A 8 11.10 12.39 14.99
C GLU A 8 11.76 12.54 16.35
N TYR A 9 13.04 12.19 16.42
CA TYR A 9 13.86 12.29 17.61
C TYR A 9 15.10 13.11 17.28
N MET A 10 15.42 14.05 18.16
CA MET A 10 16.66 14.80 18.09
C MET A 10 17.44 14.57 19.38
N VAL A 11 18.70 14.17 19.22
CA VAL A 11 19.62 13.93 20.32
C VAL A 11 20.86 14.78 20.08
N GLU A 12 21.24 15.57 21.06
CA GLU A 12 22.48 16.33 21.02
C GLU A 12 23.63 15.49 21.57
N MET A 13 24.72 15.42 20.82
CA MET A 13 25.97 14.79 21.21
C MET A 13 27.06 15.85 21.27
N TRP A 14 27.83 15.86 22.35
CA TRP A 14 28.96 16.78 22.52
C TRP A 14 30.27 16.04 22.30
N VAL A 15 31.13 16.56 21.43
CA VAL A 15 32.47 16.04 21.19
C VAL A 15 33.47 16.94 21.91
N LYS A 16 34.21 16.38 22.87
CA LYS A 16 35.18 17.13 23.67
C LYS A 16 36.45 17.42 22.85
N THR A 17 36.56 18.64 22.38
CA THR A 17 37.64 19.20 21.55
C THR A 17 37.88 20.66 21.95
N GLU A 18 38.94 21.29 21.41
CA GLU A 18 39.20 22.71 21.58
C GLU A 18 39.13 23.40 20.20
N PRO A 19 38.07 24.17 19.90
CA PRO A 19 36.89 24.49 20.74
C PRO A 19 35.89 23.34 20.86
N LEU A 20 35.04 23.33 21.89
CA LEU A 20 34.00 22.30 22.07
C LEU A 20 33.04 22.28 20.87
N GLN A 21 32.75 21.10 20.31
CA GLN A 21 31.81 20.96 19.19
C GLN A 21 30.57 20.19 19.60
N SER A 22 29.39 20.78 19.37
CA SER A 22 28.11 20.09 19.45
C SER A 22 27.73 19.48 18.09
N VAL A 23 27.17 18.27 18.13
CA VAL A 23 26.70 17.52 16.98
C VAL A 23 25.25 17.12 17.23
N LEU A 24 24.34 17.52 16.35
CA LEU A 24 22.93 17.15 16.41
C LEU A 24 22.69 15.87 15.60
N ILE A 25 22.12 14.86 16.24
CA ILE A 25 21.70 13.61 15.61
C ILE A 25 20.18 13.64 15.47
N LYS A 26 19.68 13.72 14.24
CA LYS A 26 18.25 13.58 13.92
C LYS A 26 17.95 12.15 13.46
N ALA A 27 17.01 11.50 14.13
CA ALA A 27 16.51 10.18 13.77
C ALA A 27 14.99 10.24 13.54
N ILE A 28 14.51 9.60 12.46
CA ILE A 28 13.08 9.49 12.16
C ILE A 28 12.72 8.01 12.17
N PHE A 29 11.86 7.61 13.10
CA PHE A 29 11.36 6.23 13.19
C PHE A 29 9.97 6.17 12.58
N ILE A 30 9.79 5.28 11.62
CA ILE A 30 8.54 5.10 10.89
C ILE A 30 8.09 3.65 11.08
N ARG A 31 6.82 3.46 11.45
CA ARG A 31 6.21 2.12 11.46
C ARG A 31 5.96 1.69 10.01
N PRO A 32 6.33 0.46 9.59
CA PRO A 32 5.97 -0.03 8.27
C PRO A 32 4.45 -0.05 8.08
N TYR A 33 3.97 0.50 6.98
CA TYR A 33 2.56 0.43 6.57
C TYR A 33 2.43 0.37 5.05
N LEU A 34 1.27 -0.10 4.57
CA LEU A 34 0.84 0.01 3.18
C LEU A 34 -0.35 0.97 3.14
N SER A 35 -0.33 1.95 2.25
CA SER A 35 -1.45 2.89 2.10
C SER A 35 -1.92 2.92 0.65
N ALA A 36 -3.22 2.82 0.44
CA ALA A 36 -3.85 3.14 -0.84
C ALA A 36 -4.05 4.66 -0.96
N MET A 37 -3.83 5.22 -2.14
CA MET A 37 -4.11 6.61 -2.47
C MET A 37 -5.08 6.63 -3.66
N HIS A 38 -6.31 7.06 -3.38
CA HIS A 38 -7.41 7.22 -4.32
C HIS A 38 -8.36 8.31 -3.80
N PRO A 39 -9.12 9.03 -4.66
CA PRO A 39 -10.05 10.06 -4.19
C PRO A 39 -11.11 9.55 -3.20
N LEU A 40 -11.48 8.27 -3.28
CA LEU A 40 -12.45 7.62 -2.41
C LEU A 40 -11.79 6.70 -1.36
N THR A 41 -10.59 7.07 -0.92
CA THR A 41 -9.90 6.44 0.21
C THR A 41 -10.35 7.06 1.53
N THR A 42 -10.82 6.23 2.45
CA THR A 42 -10.82 6.52 3.89
C THR A 42 -9.60 5.88 4.54
N GLY A 43 -9.26 6.25 5.78
CA GLY A 43 -8.08 5.70 6.47
C GLY A 43 -8.04 4.16 6.47
N ASP A 44 -9.20 3.50 6.50
CA ASP A 44 -9.32 2.05 6.68
C ASP A 44 -9.79 1.30 5.42
N PHE A 45 -10.40 1.98 4.44
CA PHE A 45 -10.87 1.35 3.20
C PHE A 45 -10.71 2.27 1.99
N THR A 46 -10.59 1.70 0.80
CA THR A 46 -10.61 2.45 -0.47
C THR A 46 -11.71 1.89 -1.37
N LEU A 47 -12.60 2.76 -1.82
CA LEU A 47 -13.65 2.41 -2.79
C LEU A 47 -13.17 2.72 -4.21
N ILE A 48 -13.34 1.77 -5.12
CA ILE A 48 -13.24 1.99 -6.57
C ILE A 48 -14.67 1.91 -7.11
N ASP A 49 -15.20 3.05 -7.54
CA ASP A 49 -16.56 3.16 -8.05
C ASP A 49 -16.54 3.22 -9.58
N PHE A 50 -17.10 2.19 -10.22
CA PHE A 50 -17.28 2.15 -11.67
C PHE A 50 -18.71 2.59 -12.00
N PRO A 51 -18.91 3.71 -12.69
CA PRO A 51 -20.23 4.10 -13.15
C PRO A 51 -20.76 3.13 -14.22
N PRO A 52 -22.07 3.18 -14.55
CA PRO A 52 -22.68 2.32 -15.54
C PRO A 52 -21.88 2.26 -16.85
N THR A 53 -21.55 1.05 -17.28
CA THR A 53 -20.68 0.76 -18.43
C THR A 53 -21.46 -0.08 -19.45
N LEU A 54 -21.19 0.13 -20.75
CA LEU A 54 -21.85 -0.59 -21.83
C LEU A 54 -21.26 -1.99 -22.00
N GLU A 55 -22.07 -2.95 -22.44
CA GLU A 55 -21.64 -4.30 -22.79
C GLU A 55 -20.51 -4.27 -23.84
N GLU A 56 -19.57 -5.21 -23.77
CA GLU A 56 -18.39 -5.29 -24.65
C GLU A 56 -17.42 -4.09 -24.55
N THR A 57 -17.54 -3.24 -23.54
CA THR A 57 -16.60 -2.13 -23.27
C THR A 57 -15.84 -2.34 -21.98
N VAL A 58 -14.63 -1.77 -21.86
CA VAL A 58 -13.81 -1.92 -20.66
C VAL A 58 -13.59 -0.56 -20.01
N ARG A 59 -13.95 -0.44 -18.73
CA ARG A 59 -13.65 0.75 -17.93
C ARG A 59 -12.47 0.49 -17.02
N ARG A 60 -11.59 1.46 -16.86
CA ARG A 60 -10.39 1.35 -16.03
C ARG A 60 -10.33 2.49 -15.04
N GLU A 61 -9.92 2.15 -13.82
CA GLU A 61 -9.61 3.09 -12.76
C GLU A 61 -8.26 2.71 -12.15
N THR A 62 -7.58 3.68 -11.55
CA THR A 62 -6.25 3.48 -10.99
C THR A 62 -6.19 3.92 -9.54
N LEU A 63 -5.48 3.16 -8.72
CA LEU A 63 -5.08 3.57 -7.38
C LEU A 63 -3.56 3.43 -7.21
N ILE A 64 -2.98 4.20 -6.30
CA ILE A 64 -1.57 4.06 -5.96
C ILE A 64 -1.46 3.33 -4.62
N ILE A 65 -0.76 2.21 -4.58
CA ILE A 65 -0.36 1.56 -3.33
C ILE A 65 1.05 2.00 -2.98
N ARG A 66 1.23 2.55 -1.79
CA ARG A 66 2.50 3.06 -1.30
C ARG A 66 3.05 2.21 -0.16
N ASN A 67 4.32 1.83 -0.27
CA ASN A 67 5.09 1.25 0.82
C ASN A 67 5.60 2.37 1.75
N GLY A 68 4.97 2.55 2.90
CA GLY A 68 5.39 3.52 3.91
C GLY A 68 6.62 3.12 4.73
N SER A 69 7.25 1.97 4.45
CA SER A 69 8.40 1.48 5.20
C SER A 69 9.74 1.91 4.60
N SER A 70 10.77 1.94 5.44
CA SER A 70 12.18 2.14 5.03
C SER A 70 12.83 0.88 4.43
N ARG A 71 12.07 -0.21 4.26
CA ARG A 71 12.55 -1.49 3.74
C ARG A 71 11.80 -1.87 2.47
N LYS A 72 12.38 -2.81 1.73
CA LYS A 72 11.71 -3.44 0.60
C LYS A 72 10.58 -4.34 1.12
N SER A 73 9.43 -4.28 0.48
CA SER A 73 8.24 -5.07 0.79
C SER A 73 7.83 -5.90 -0.42
N SER A 74 7.23 -7.05 -0.19
CA SER A 74 6.52 -7.82 -1.21
C SER A 74 5.02 -7.64 -1.00
N PHE A 75 4.24 -7.71 -2.07
CA PHE A 75 2.78 -7.66 -2.00
C PHE A 75 2.17 -8.73 -2.92
N THR A 76 0.96 -9.16 -2.55
CA THR A 76 0.10 -10.05 -3.33
C THR A 76 -1.34 -9.57 -3.14
N VAL A 77 -2.11 -9.54 -4.22
CA VAL A 77 -3.53 -9.19 -4.20
C VAL A 77 -4.34 -10.45 -3.93
N LEU A 78 -5.23 -10.35 -2.93
CA LEU A 78 -6.11 -11.42 -2.51
C LEU A 78 -7.56 -10.94 -2.58
N ALA A 79 -8.47 -11.89 -2.71
CA ALA A 79 -9.90 -11.68 -2.70
C ALA A 79 -10.50 -12.32 -1.44
N GLU A 80 -11.46 -11.62 -0.85
CA GLU A 80 -12.32 -12.17 0.21
C GLU A 80 -13.63 -12.63 -0.43
N VAL A 81 -13.91 -13.93 -0.34
CA VAL A 81 -15.12 -14.56 -0.89
C VAL A 81 -15.99 -15.00 0.28
N GLY A 82 -17.27 -14.61 0.27
CA GLY A 82 -18.18 -14.85 1.39
C GLY A 82 -17.85 -13.97 2.60
N THR A 83 -17.83 -14.54 3.80
CA THR A 83 -17.61 -13.80 5.07
C THR A 83 -16.23 -13.96 5.68
N THR A 84 -15.42 -14.93 5.26
CA THR A 84 -14.11 -15.21 5.88
C THR A 84 -13.07 -15.86 4.98
N GLU A 85 -13.39 -16.27 3.74
CA GLU A 85 -12.43 -16.99 2.90
C GLU A 85 -11.57 -16.03 2.10
N ILE A 86 -10.29 -15.94 2.47
CA ILE A 86 -9.28 -15.18 1.72
C ILE A 86 -8.55 -16.12 0.76
N MET A 87 -8.54 -15.78 -0.53
CA MET A 87 -7.89 -16.59 -1.57
C MET A 87 -7.30 -15.72 -2.69
N THR A 88 -6.63 -16.36 -3.66
CA THR A 88 -6.17 -15.66 -4.86
C THR A 88 -7.35 -15.22 -5.73
N LEU A 89 -7.16 -14.15 -6.50
CA LEU A 89 -8.17 -13.68 -7.46
C LEU A 89 -8.56 -14.75 -8.49
N GLU A 90 -7.63 -15.59 -8.90
CA GLU A 90 -7.87 -16.72 -9.81
C GLU A 90 -8.87 -17.70 -9.19
N LYS A 91 -8.65 -18.11 -7.94
CA LYS A 91 -9.55 -19.04 -7.23
C LYS A 91 -10.91 -18.39 -6.91
N ALA A 92 -10.92 -17.09 -6.64
CA ALA A 92 -12.15 -16.35 -6.40
C ALA A 92 -13.05 -16.33 -7.66
N ARG A 93 -12.47 -16.19 -8.86
CA ARG A 93 -13.19 -16.22 -10.15
C ARG A 93 -13.84 -17.56 -10.47
N GLU A 94 -13.24 -18.64 -9.98
CA GLU A 94 -13.80 -20.00 -10.10
C GLU A 94 -14.99 -20.18 -9.17
N THR A 95 -14.93 -19.58 -7.98
CA THR A 95 -15.91 -19.76 -6.90
C THR A 95 -17.11 -18.80 -6.98
N ASP A 96 -16.90 -17.54 -7.39
CA ASP A 96 -17.92 -16.50 -7.40
C ASP A 96 -17.90 -15.70 -8.73
N ILE A 97 -19.07 -15.63 -9.37
CA ILE A 97 -19.27 -14.94 -10.65
C ILE A 97 -18.94 -13.44 -10.56
N ASN A 98 -19.09 -12.82 -9.40
CA ASN A 98 -18.83 -11.39 -9.20
C ASN A 98 -17.35 -11.03 -9.42
N PHE A 99 -16.43 -12.00 -9.24
CA PHE A 99 -15.01 -11.79 -9.49
C PHE A 99 -14.61 -11.90 -10.97
N ARG A 100 -15.51 -12.35 -11.85
CA ARG A 100 -15.21 -12.53 -13.28
C ARG A 100 -15.23 -11.21 -14.07
N TYR A 101 -16.07 -10.28 -13.65
CA TYR A 101 -16.27 -9.01 -14.35
C TYR A 101 -15.23 -7.94 -13.99
N PHE A 102 -14.23 -8.27 -13.16
CA PHE A 102 -13.15 -7.33 -12.86
C PHE A 102 -11.76 -7.97 -12.90
N SER A 103 -10.76 -7.14 -13.17
CA SER A 103 -9.35 -7.49 -13.05
C SER A 103 -8.58 -6.37 -12.35
N ILE A 104 -7.44 -6.73 -11.77
CA ILE A 104 -6.51 -5.80 -11.17
C ILE A 104 -5.09 -6.21 -11.56
N ASP A 105 -4.27 -5.23 -11.91
CA ASP A 105 -2.85 -5.41 -12.24
C ASP A 105 -2.02 -4.30 -11.57
N PRO A 106 -0.91 -4.62 -10.89
CA PRO A 106 -0.30 -5.93 -10.73
C PRO A 106 -0.96 -6.80 -9.65
N LEU A 107 -0.93 -8.13 -9.83
CA LEU A 107 -1.40 -9.11 -8.83
C LEU A 107 -0.37 -9.38 -7.73
N GLU A 108 0.91 -9.28 -8.03
CA GLU A 108 1.98 -9.47 -7.06
C GLU A 108 3.22 -8.68 -7.46
N GLY A 109 4.13 -8.50 -6.51
CA GLY A 109 5.40 -7.87 -6.80
C GLY A 109 6.17 -7.44 -5.57
N LYS A 110 7.15 -6.59 -5.82
CA LYS A 110 7.98 -5.96 -4.79
C LYS A 110 7.89 -4.45 -4.93
N MET A 111 7.99 -3.76 -3.80
CA MET A 111 8.07 -2.32 -3.68
C MET A 111 9.28 -1.96 -2.83
N GLY A 112 10.09 -1.03 -3.32
CA GLY A 112 11.20 -0.42 -2.60
C GLY A 112 10.72 0.48 -1.45
N PRO A 113 11.66 0.94 -0.62
CA PRO A 113 11.35 1.88 0.45
C PRO A 113 10.66 3.14 -0.08
N PHE A 114 9.54 3.53 0.53
CA PHE A 114 8.78 4.73 0.17
C PHE A 114 8.23 4.77 -1.27
N GLU A 115 8.30 3.65 -1.99
CA GLU A 115 7.82 3.52 -3.37
C GLU A 115 6.27 3.55 -3.41
N GLY A 116 5.73 4.32 -4.36
CA GLY A 116 4.34 4.22 -4.79
C GLY A 116 4.25 3.47 -6.11
N ARG A 117 3.32 2.53 -6.20
CA ARG A 117 3.09 1.73 -7.40
C ARG A 117 1.65 1.85 -7.85
N ILE A 118 1.45 2.00 -9.16
CA ILE A 118 0.12 2.10 -9.77
C ILE A 118 -0.49 0.70 -9.86
N PHE A 119 -1.74 0.59 -9.43
CA PHE A 119 -2.61 -0.55 -9.62
C PHE A 119 -3.76 -0.10 -10.52
N THR A 120 -3.98 -0.86 -11.59
CA THR A 120 -5.07 -0.62 -12.55
C THR A 120 -6.14 -1.66 -12.31
N THR A 121 -7.32 -1.20 -11.90
CA THR A 121 -8.53 -2.01 -11.83
C THR A 121 -9.33 -1.82 -13.10
N SER A 122 -9.79 -2.91 -13.71
CA SER A 122 -10.58 -2.87 -14.94
C SER A 122 -11.91 -3.62 -14.73
N PHE A 123 -13.01 -3.00 -15.14
CA PHE A 123 -14.34 -3.58 -15.16
C PHE A 123 -14.72 -3.98 -16.60
N HIS A 124 -15.17 -5.21 -16.76
CA HIS A 124 -15.58 -5.85 -18.02
C HIS A 124 -17.01 -6.39 -17.80
N PRO A 125 -18.06 -5.59 -18.05
CA PRO A 125 -19.45 -6.05 -17.95
C PRO A 125 -19.77 -7.17 -18.95
#